data_AF-A0A953K359-F1
#
_entry.id   AF-A0A953K359-F1
#
_cell.length_a   1.000
_cell.length_b   1.000
_cell.length_c   1.000
_cell.angle_alpha   90.00
_cell.angle_beta   90.00
_cell.angle_gamma   90.00
#
_symmetry.space_group_name_H-M   'P 1'
#
loop_
_entity.id
_entity.type
_entity.pdbx_description
1 polymer ?
#
loop_
_entity_poly.entity_id
_entity_poly.type
_entity_poly.pdbx_seq_one_letter_code
_entity_poly.pdbx_strand_id
1 'polypeptide(L)'
;MKKRIEQILTHRFGLVALLALVLLTISLITRIVLMFKSFDGVEFTFSHLAGIFLIGAFYDLVNASYFLIPLVLYVWLAPTRFFDRRWHHGILYGLFFFFTFLLLFNAVSEWFFWDEFNTRYNFIAVDYLVYTNEVLGNIQQSYPI
;
A
#
# COMPACT_ATOMS: atom_id res chain seq x y z
N MET A 1 10.00 2.25 -27.50
CA MET A 1 9.42 2.22 -26.13
C MET A 1 8.06 1.50 -26.08
N LYS A 2 7.06 1.87 -26.90
CA LYS A 2 5.72 1.22 -26.92
C LYS A 2 5.73 -0.32 -26.99
N LYS A 3 6.52 -0.91 -27.90
CA LYS A 3 6.64 -2.37 -28.06
C LYS A 3 7.06 -3.15 -26.80
N ARG A 4 7.91 -2.56 -25.93
CA ARG A 4 8.36 -3.22 -24.69
C ARG A 4 7.30 -3.18 -23.59
N ILE A 5 6.54 -2.09 -23.51
CA ILE A 5 5.45 -1.92 -22.53
C ILE A 5 4.30 -2.88 -22.88
N GLU A 6 3.95 -2.97 -24.17
CA GLU A 6 2.96 -3.94 -24.66
C GLU A 6 3.38 -5.38 -24.34
N GLN A 7 4.66 -5.74 -24.56
CA GLN A 7 5.17 -7.06 -24.20
C GLN A 7 5.02 -7.40 -22.70
N ILE A 8 5.30 -6.45 -21.81
CA ILE A 8 5.15 -6.64 -20.36
C ILE A 8 3.67 -6.82 -19.99
N LEU A 9 2.78 -6.03 -20.57
CA LEU A 9 1.33 -6.11 -20.31
C LEU A 9 0.69 -7.38 -20.88
N THR A 10 1.22 -7.91 -21.98
CA THR A 10 0.78 -9.19 -22.56
C THR A 10 1.33 -10.42 -21.85
N HIS A 11 2.31 -10.24 -20.96
CA HIS A 11 2.88 -11.33 -20.19
C HIS A 11 1.92 -11.76 -19.06
N ARG A 12 1.97 -13.03 -18.66
CA ARG A 12 1.11 -13.60 -17.59
C ARG A 12 1.15 -12.78 -16.28
N PHE A 13 2.29 -12.19 -15.97
CA PHE A 13 2.53 -11.35 -14.79
C PHE A 13 2.37 -9.84 -15.05
N GLY A 14 1.89 -9.43 -16.23
CA GLY A 14 1.73 -8.02 -16.59
C GLY A 14 0.81 -7.26 -15.63
N LEU A 15 -0.25 -7.90 -15.15
CA LEU A 15 -1.18 -7.31 -14.18
C LEU A 15 -0.51 -7.11 -12.81
N VAL A 16 0.34 -8.03 -12.38
CA VAL A 16 1.14 -7.88 -11.15
C VAL A 16 2.07 -6.69 -11.26
N ALA A 17 2.79 -6.56 -12.39
CA ALA A 17 3.68 -5.43 -12.63
C ALA A 17 2.93 -4.10 -12.69
N LEU A 18 1.75 -4.08 -13.33
CA LEU A 18 0.90 -2.89 -13.39
C LEU A 18 0.42 -2.48 -11.99
N LEU A 19 -0.06 -3.43 -11.19
CA LEU A 19 -0.53 -3.15 -9.83
C LEU A 19 0.62 -2.71 -8.91
N ALA A 20 1.81 -3.29 -9.06
CA ALA A 20 3.03 -2.83 -8.38
C ALA A 20 3.33 -1.36 -8.71
N LEU A 21 3.29 -0.99 -9.99
CA LEU A 21 3.50 0.39 -10.43
C LEU A 21 2.45 1.33 -9.81
N VAL A 22 1.17 0.93 -9.83
CA VAL A 22 0.08 1.71 -9.22
C VAL A 22 0.32 1.91 -7.73
N LEU A 23 0.66 0.85 -6.98
CA LEU A 23 0.96 0.91 -5.56
C LEU A 23 2.13 1.87 -5.27
N LEU A 24 3.25 1.71 -5.97
CA LEU A 24 4.43 2.57 -5.79
C LEU A 24 4.13 4.03 -6.12
N THR A 25 3.33 4.27 -7.16
CA THR A 25 2.91 5.62 -7.55
C THR A 25 2.02 6.24 -6.48
N ILE A 26 1.02 5.51 -5.98
CA ILE A 26 0.15 5.98 -4.89
C ILE A 26 0.99 6.26 -3.64
N SER A 27 1.87 5.35 -3.21
CA SER A 27 2.68 5.57 -2.00
C SER A 27 3.62 6.77 -2.15
N LEU A 28 4.21 6.98 -3.32
CA LEU A 28 5.03 8.16 -3.60
C LEU A 28 4.21 9.45 -3.52
N ILE A 29 3.02 9.48 -4.13
CA ILE A 29 2.12 10.63 -4.05
C ILE A 29 1.73 10.89 -2.60
N THR A 30 1.32 9.87 -1.86
CA THR A 30 0.96 10.01 -0.44
C THR A 30 2.13 10.55 0.37
N ARG A 31 3.36 10.05 0.16
CA ARG A 31 4.56 10.58 0.82
C ARG A 31 4.78 12.06 0.53
N ILE A 32 4.68 12.47 -0.73
CA ILE A 32 4.85 13.87 -1.13
C ILE A 32 3.79 14.74 -0.46
N VAL A 33 2.53 14.30 -0.50
CA VAL A 33 1.40 15.01 0.13
C VAL A 33 1.59 15.16 1.63
N LEU A 34 2.00 14.11 2.34
CA LEU A 34 2.25 14.14 3.79
C LEU A 34 3.48 14.97 4.17
N MET A 35 4.51 14.97 3.32
CA MET A 35 5.70 15.83 3.49
C MET A 35 5.32 17.31 3.40
N PHE A 36 4.47 17.69 2.43
CA PHE A 36 3.95 19.06 2.34
C PHE A 36 3.01 19.42 3.50
N LYS A 37 2.20 18.47 3.97
CA LYS A 37 1.35 18.67 5.16
C LYS A 37 2.18 18.96 6.40
N SER A 38 3.35 18.33 6.52
CA SER A 38 4.24 18.45 7.68
C SER A 38 5.40 19.42 7.42
N PHE A 39 5.22 20.41 6.53
CA PHE A 39 6.29 21.28 6.05
C PHE A 39 7.08 21.93 7.19
N ASP A 40 6.39 22.45 8.21
CA ASP A 40 7.02 23.14 9.34
C ASP A 40 7.80 22.19 10.28
N GLY A 41 7.51 20.89 10.24
CA GLY A 41 8.17 19.86 11.04
C GLY A 41 9.28 19.11 10.31
N VAL A 42 9.54 19.44 9.03
CA VAL A 42 10.53 18.74 8.21
C VAL A 42 11.78 19.60 8.05
N GLU A 43 12.92 19.05 8.47
CA GLU A 43 14.22 19.64 8.15
C GLU A 43 14.59 19.37 6.68
N PHE A 44 14.59 20.42 5.86
CA PHE A 44 14.90 20.36 4.42
C PHE A 44 16.39 20.23 4.10
N THR A 45 17.11 19.42 4.87
CA THR A 45 18.51 19.08 4.59
C THR A 45 18.56 17.93 3.57
N PHE A 46 19.53 17.96 2.65
CA PHE A 46 19.68 16.95 1.60
C PHE A 46 19.69 15.51 2.14
N SER A 47 20.36 15.26 3.27
CA SER A 47 20.40 13.95 3.93
C SER A 47 19.04 13.47 4.41
N HIS A 48 18.24 14.35 5.02
CA HIS A 48 16.91 14.03 5.53
C HIS A 48 15.92 13.78 4.40
N LEU A 49 15.94 14.62 3.36
CA LEU A 49 15.15 14.40 2.15
C LEU A 49 15.52 13.09 1.46
N ALA A 50 16.81 12.83 1.26
CA ALA A 50 17.27 11.57 0.70
C ALA A 50 16.82 10.38 1.56
N GLY A 51 16.87 10.49 2.89
CA GLY A 51 16.35 9.49 3.82
C GLY A 51 14.85 9.23 3.61
N ILE A 52 14.02 10.27 3.61
CA ILE A 52 12.56 10.18 3.41
C ILE A 52 12.21 9.42 2.12
N PHE A 53 12.90 9.72 1.02
CA PHE A 53 12.61 9.09 -0.27
C PHE A 53 13.25 7.71 -0.44
N LEU A 54 14.51 7.51 -0.05
CA LEU A 54 15.22 6.23 -0.25
C LEU A 54 14.73 5.16 0.72
N ILE A 55 14.68 5.48 2.02
CA ILE A 55 14.17 4.56 3.03
C ILE A 55 12.68 4.33 2.78
N GLY A 56 11.94 5.39 2.46
CA GLY A 56 10.54 5.28 2.08
C GLY A 56 10.32 4.36 0.88
N ALA A 57 11.10 4.51 -0.20
CA ALA A 57 10.99 3.64 -1.37
C ALA A 57 11.33 2.19 -1.04
N PHE A 58 12.31 1.93 -0.16
CA PHE A 58 12.58 0.59 0.32
C PHE A 58 11.38 -0.02 1.05
N TYR A 59 10.75 0.73 1.97
CA TYR A 59 9.54 0.27 2.65
C TYR A 59 8.37 0.06 1.68
N ASP A 60 8.22 0.91 0.65
CA ASP A 60 7.19 0.72 -0.38
C ASP A 60 7.40 -0.57 -1.17
N LEU A 61 8.66 -0.91 -1.49
CA LEU A 61 8.99 -2.17 -2.17
C LEU A 61 8.72 -3.39 -1.28
N VAL A 62 9.05 -3.30 0.00
CA VAL A 62 8.71 -4.35 0.98
C VAL A 62 7.19 -4.52 1.05
N ASN A 63 6.44 -3.43 1.23
CA ASN A 63 4.98 -3.45 1.25
C ASN A 63 4.39 -4.02 -0.04
N ALA A 64 4.90 -3.60 -1.20
CA ALA A 64 4.46 -4.14 -2.49
C ALA A 64 4.70 -5.65 -2.59
N SER A 65 5.84 -6.14 -2.07
CA SER A 65 6.15 -7.57 -2.10
C SER A 65 5.12 -8.40 -1.31
N TYR A 66 4.70 -7.92 -0.13
CA TYR A 66 3.66 -8.56 0.68
C TYR A 66 2.25 -8.40 0.09
N PHE A 67 1.88 -7.19 -0.32
CA PHE A 67 0.53 -6.89 -0.82
C PHE A 67 0.18 -7.67 -2.09
N LEU A 68 1.18 -7.93 -2.95
CA LEU A 68 0.97 -8.62 -4.22
C LEU A 68 0.96 -10.15 -4.10
N ILE A 69 1.32 -10.73 -2.95
CA ILE A 69 1.37 -12.20 -2.76
C ILE A 69 0.09 -12.89 -3.21
N PRO A 70 -1.13 -12.47 -2.81
CA PRO A 70 -2.35 -13.18 -3.18
C PRO A 70 -2.57 -13.20 -4.70
N LEU A 71 -2.27 -12.08 -5.37
CA LEU A 71 -2.40 -11.97 -6.82
C LEU A 71 -1.33 -12.80 -7.55
N VAL A 72 -0.08 -12.78 -7.08
CA VAL A 72 1.00 -13.60 -7.63
C VAL A 72 0.65 -15.08 -7.52
N LEU A 73 0.17 -15.52 -6.35
CA LEU A 73 -0.26 -16.90 -6.13
C LEU A 73 -1.43 -17.28 -7.05
N TYR A 74 -2.44 -16.41 -7.18
CA TYR A 74 -3.55 -16.64 -8.10
C TYR A 74 -3.06 -16.83 -9.55
N VAL A 75 -2.27 -15.87 -10.04
CA VAL A 75 -1.74 -15.89 -11.40
C VAL A 75 -0.83 -17.09 -11.62
N TRP A 76 -0.03 -17.49 -10.63
CA TRP A 76 0.90 -18.63 -10.68
C TRP A 76 0.18 -19.99 -10.68
N LEU A 77 -0.87 -20.15 -9.89
CA LEU A 77 -1.66 -21.38 -9.80
C LEU A 77 -2.66 -21.54 -10.95
N ALA A 78 -3.12 -20.44 -11.56
CA ALA A 78 -4.10 -20.47 -12.64
C ALA A 78 -3.57 -21.22 -13.89
N PRO A 79 -4.21 -22.32 -14.35
CA PRO A 79 -3.81 -23.04 -15.55
C PRO A 79 -3.77 -22.13 -16.80
N THR A 80 -2.79 -22.33 -17.68
CA THR A 80 -2.63 -21.53 -18.92
C THR A 80 -3.87 -21.56 -19.81
N ARG A 81 -4.65 -22.65 -19.77
CA ARG A 81 -5.90 -22.82 -20.52
C ARG A 81 -7.01 -21.83 -20.12
N PHE A 82 -6.92 -21.23 -18.94
CA PHE A 82 -7.89 -20.24 -18.48
C PHE A 82 -7.57 -18.84 -18.97
N PHE A 83 -6.31 -18.53 -19.29
CA PHE A 83 -5.91 -17.20 -19.73
C PHE A 83 -6.52 -16.79 -21.08
N ASP A 84 -6.88 -17.76 -21.95
CA ASP A 84 -7.54 -17.48 -23.23
C ASP A 84 -9.08 -17.34 -23.12
N ARG A 85 -9.66 -17.55 -21.93
CA ARG A 85 -11.12 -17.53 -21.72
C ARG A 85 -11.59 -16.13 -21.31
N ARG A 86 -12.63 -15.63 -21.98
CA ARG A 86 -13.23 -14.29 -21.71
C ARG A 86 -13.64 -14.06 -20.25
N TRP A 87 -14.14 -15.09 -19.56
CA TRP A 87 -14.51 -14.98 -18.15
C TRP A 87 -13.30 -14.71 -17.24
N HIS A 88 -12.15 -15.31 -17.55
CA HIS A 88 -10.93 -15.09 -16.78
C HIS A 88 -10.44 -13.65 -16.89
N HIS A 89 -10.55 -13.02 -18.07
CA HIS A 89 -10.27 -11.59 -18.20
C HIS A 89 -11.20 -10.74 -17.32
N GLY A 90 -12.48 -11.10 -17.21
CA GLY A 90 -13.42 -10.45 -16.28
C GLY A 90 -12.96 -10.56 -14.81
N ILE A 91 -12.51 -11.73 -14.38
CA ILE A 91 -11.95 -11.92 -13.03
C ILE A 91 -10.71 -11.05 -12.81
N LEU A 92 -9.78 -11.03 -13.77
CA LEU A 92 -8.56 -10.22 -13.67
C LEU A 92 -8.87 -8.72 -13.56
N TYR A 93 -9.81 -8.21 -14.34
CA TYR A 93 -10.26 -6.82 -14.22
C TYR A 93 -10.94 -6.54 -12.87
N GLY A 94 -11.77 -7.46 -12.39
CA GLY A 94 -12.39 -7.37 -11.07
C GLY A 94 -11.34 -7.33 -9.94
N LEU A 95 -10.34 -8.20 -10.00
CA LEU A 95 -9.23 -8.21 -9.04
C LEU A 95 -8.43 -6.91 -9.11
N PHE A 96 -8.05 -6.46 -10.32
CA PHE A 96 -7.32 -5.21 -10.49
C PHE A 96 -8.08 -4.01 -9.92
N PHE A 97 -9.38 -3.92 -10.19
CA PHE A 97 -10.26 -2.90 -9.63
C PHE A 97 -10.29 -2.99 -8.10
N PHE A 98 -10.52 -4.18 -7.55
CA PHE A 98 -10.60 -4.40 -6.10
C PHE A 98 -9.31 -4.00 -5.38
N PHE A 99 -8.16 -4.46 -5.86
CA PHE A 99 -6.87 -4.10 -5.27
C PHE A 99 -6.57 -2.60 -5.40
N THR A 100 -6.88 -1.99 -6.54
CA THR A 100 -6.70 -0.53 -6.73
C THR A 100 -7.61 0.26 -5.79
N PHE A 101 -8.86 -0.16 -5.62
CA PHE A 101 -9.78 0.43 -4.65
C PHE A 101 -9.23 0.36 -3.23
N LEU A 102 -8.71 -0.80 -2.81
CA LEU A 102 -8.07 -0.95 -1.49
C LEU A 102 -6.89 -0.01 -1.32
N LEU A 103 -6.04 0.14 -2.34
CA LEU A 103 -4.89 1.05 -2.29
C LEU A 103 -5.31 2.52 -2.15
N LEU A 104 -6.34 2.95 -2.88
CA LEU A 104 -6.88 4.31 -2.78
C LEU A 104 -7.54 4.55 -1.42
N PHE A 105 -8.34 3.60 -0.95
CA PHE A 105 -8.95 3.66 0.38
C PHE A 105 -7.88 3.73 1.48
N ASN A 106 -6.81 2.95 1.34
CA ASN A 106 -5.68 2.99 2.26
C ASN A 106 -4.97 4.35 2.26
N ALA A 107 -4.74 4.94 1.08
CA ALA A 107 -4.12 6.27 0.99
C ALA A 107 -4.98 7.37 1.66
N VAL A 108 -6.31 7.30 1.52
CA VAL A 108 -7.23 8.21 2.23
C VAL A 108 -7.23 7.94 3.74
N SER A 109 -7.25 6.67 4.15
CA SER A 109 -7.21 6.30 5.57
C SER A 109 -5.91 6.77 6.22
N GLU A 110 -4.80 6.70 5.50
CA GLU A 110 -3.49 7.13 5.97
C GLU A 110 -3.45 8.64 6.22
N TRP A 111 -4.16 9.43 5.41
CA TRP A 111 -4.30 10.87 5.64
C TRP A 111 -4.91 11.18 7.02
N PHE A 112 -6.01 10.51 7.36
CA PHE A 112 -6.67 10.67 8.66
C PHE A 112 -5.83 10.11 9.81
N PHE A 113 -5.16 8.98 9.59
CA PHE A 113 -4.25 8.42 10.59
C PHE A 113 -3.08 9.37 10.88
N TRP A 114 -2.57 10.06 9.86
CA TRP A 114 -1.53 11.07 10.02
C TRP A 114 -1.99 12.27 10.85
N ASP A 115 -3.24 12.72 10.70
CA ASP A 115 -3.78 13.82 11.52
C ASP A 115 -3.75 13.50 13.02
N GLU A 116 -3.99 12.24 13.37
CA GLU A 116 -4.05 11.81 14.77
C GLU A 116 -2.64 11.52 15.33
N PHE A 117 -1.80 10.82 14.57
CA PHE A 117 -0.55 10.26 15.11
C PHE A 117 0.73 10.89 14.55
N ASN A 118 0.63 11.78 13.55
CA ASN A 118 1.77 12.40 12.85
C ASN A 118 2.84 11.38 12.38
N THR A 119 2.41 10.17 12.07
CA THR A 119 3.26 9.09 11.56
C THR A 119 2.48 8.22 10.58
N ARG A 120 3.19 7.47 9.73
CA ARG A 120 2.56 6.45 8.88
C ARG A 120 2.15 5.26 9.73
N TYR A 121 1.38 4.33 9.17
CA TYR A 121 1.00 3.11 9.85
C TYR A 121 2.20 2.38 10.48
N ASN A 122 2.06 2.07 11.76
CA ASN A 122 3.06 1.39 12.56
C ASN A 122 2.41 0.28 13.39
N PHE A 123 3.21 -0.44 14.17
CA PHE A 123 2.73 -1.56 15.00
C PHE A 123 1.92 -1.13 16.23
N ILE A 124 1.74 0.17 16.51
CA ILE A 124 0.97 0.64 17.67
C ILE A 124 -0.49 0.15 17.60
N ALA A 125 -1.09 0.11 16.41
CA ALA A 125 -2.43 -0.43 16.24
C ALA A 125 -2.52 -1.92 16.61
N VAL A 126 -1.45 -2.68 16.40
CA VAL A 126 -1.35 -4.09 16.81
C VAL A 126 -1.16 -4.19 18.31
N ASP A 127 -0.33 -3.32 18.91
CA ASP A 127 -0.14 -3.27 20.35
C ASP A 127 -1.46 -3.02 21.10
N TYR A 128 -2.35 -2.17 20.56
CA TYR A 128 -3.68 -2.00 21.13
C TYR A 128 -4.54 -3.26 21.12
N LEU A 129 -4.36 -4.16 20.14
CA LEU A 129 -5.07 -5.44 20.09
C LEU A 129 -4.47 -6.45 21.07
N VAL A 130 -3.14 -6.51 21.16
CA VAL A 130 -2.42 -7.44 22.04
C VAL A 130 -2.59 -7.07 23.51
N TYR A 131 -2.51 -5.78 23.85
CA TYR A 131 -2.62 -5.24 25.22
C TYR A 131 -4.01 -4.70 25.54
N THR A 132 -5.05 -5.34 25.00
CA THR A 132 -6.45 -4.91 25.13
C THR A 132 -6.89 -4.73 26.59
N ASN A 133 -6.48 -5.62 27.50
CA ASN A 133 -6.87 -5.55 28.92
C ASN A 133 -6.30 -4.30 29.63
N GLU A 134 -5.08 -3.90 29.29
CA GLU A 134 -4.44 -2.72 29.87
C GLU A 134 -5.10 -1.44 29.34
N VAL A 135 -5.37 -1.39 28.03
CA VAL A 135 -6.04 -0.26 27.38
C VAL A 135 -7.46 -0.08 27.91
N LEU A 136 -8.22 -1.17 28.03
CA LEU A 136 -9.58 -1.14 28.58
C LEU A 136 -9.57 -0.75 30.06
N GLY A 137 -8.62 -1.27 30.84
CA GLY A 137 -8.44 -0.87 32.24
C GLY A 137 -8.13 0.62 32.38
N ASN A 138 -7.24 1.16 31.56
CA ASN A 138 -6.90 2.58 31.55
C ASN A 138 -8.10 3.46 31.17
N ILE A 139 -8.93 3.03 30.21
CA ILE A 139 -10.16 3.74 29.83
C ILE A 139 -11.16 3.76 31.01
N GLN A 140 -11.40 2.62 31.65
CA GLN A 140 -12.32 2.53 32.80
C GLN A 140 -11.85 3.37 34.00
N GLN A 141 -10.54 3.45 34.23
CA GLN A 141 -9.97 4.27 35.30
C GLN A 141 -10.01 5.77 34.98
N SER A 142 -9.79 6.14 33.71
CA SER A 142 -9.72 7.55 33.28
C SER A 142 -11.10 8.16 33.00
N TYR A 143 -12.06 7.34 32.58
CA TYR A 143 -13.44 7.71 32.33
C TYR A 143 -14.36 6.76 33.09
N PRO A 144 -14.63 7.03 34.38
CA PRO A 144 -15.63 6.30 35.13
C PRO A 144 -17.02 6.68 34.60
N ILE A 145 -17.44 6.00 33.54
CA ILE A 145 -18.84 5.93 33.08
C ILE A 145 -19.60 4.87 33.87
#